data_AF-A0A8S4B9G0-F1
#
_entry.id   AF-A0A8S4B9G0-F1
#
_cell.length_a   1.000
_cell.length_b   1.000
_cell.length_c   1.000
_cell.angle_alpha   90.00
_cell.angle_beta   90.00
_cell.angle_gamma   90.00
#
_symmetry.space_group_name_H-M   'P 1'
#
loop_
_entity.id
_entity.type
_entity.pdbx_description
1 polymer ?
#
loop_
_entity_poly.entity_id
_entity_poly.type
_entity_poly.pdbx_seq_one_letter_code
_entity_poly.pdbx_strand_id
1 'polypeptide(L)'
;MSGEVRLKKLEKLILDGPAQANGQCLSVETMLDILVCLYDECNNSPLRREKNILEFLDWEAQLAAGACLVGRPAFESTERGAAVLRQ
;
A
#
# COMPACT_ATOMS: atom_id res chain seq x y z
N MET A 1 -20.64 23.50 3.43
CA MET A 1 -20.61 22.29 2.56
C MET A 1 -20.71 21.07 3.47
N SER A 2 -21.73 20.22 3.31
CA SER A 2 -21.96 19.06 4.19
C SER A 2 -20.87 17.99 4.01
N GLY A 3 -20.65 17.15 5.04
CA GLY A 3 -19.72 16.02 5.00
C GLY A 3 -20.04 15.02 3.88
N GLU A 4 -21.32 14.76 3.61
CA GLU A 4 -21.75 13.86 2.53
C GLU A 4 -21.29 14.34 1.15
N VAL A 5 -21.38 15.65 0.90
CA VAL A 5 -20.96 16.25 -0.36
C VAL A 5 -19.44 16.13 -0.54
N ARG A 6 -18.66 16.20 0.55
CA ARG A 6 -17.21 16.01 0.51
C ARG A 6 -16.82 14.56 0.22
N LEU A 7 -17.52 13.59 0.80
CA LEU A 7 -17.28 12.16 0.54
C LEU A 7 -17.57 11.79 -0.92
N LYS A 8 -18.69 12.25 -1.49
CA LYS A 8 -18.99 12.03 -2.92
C LYS A 8 -17.95 12.63 -3.86
N LYS A 9 -17.36 13.78 -3.49
CA LYS A 9 -16.26 14.38 -4.25
C LYS A 9 -14.98 13.56 -4.18
N LEU A 10 -14.65 13.03 -3.00
CA LEU A 10 -13.47 12.18 -2.81
C LEU A 10 -13.60 10.86 -3.58
N GLU A 11 -14.76 10.20 -3.49
CA GLU A 11 -15.06 8.97 -4.23
C GLU A 11 -14.87 9.18 -5.73
N LYS A 12 -15.47 10.25 -6.27
CA LYS A 12 -15.30 10.60 -7.68
C LYS A 12 -13.83 10.82 -8.06
N LEU A 13 -13.07 11.51 -7.22
CA LEU A 13 -11.65 11.80 -7.47
C LEU A 13 -10.78 10.54 -7.49
N ILE A 14 -11.10 9.53 -6.68
CA ILE A 14 -10.43 8.22 -6.72
C ILE A 14 -10.83 7.44 -7.97
N LEU A 15 -12.12 7.43 -8.33
CA LEU A 15 -12.62 6.73 -9.52
C LEU A 15 -12.12 7.33 -10.85
N ASP A 16 -11.97 8.65 -10.90
CA ASP A 16 -11.45 9.36 -12.08
C ASP A 16 -9.96 9.04 -12.35
N GLY A 17 -9.21 8.68 -11.30
CA GLY A 17 -7.80 8.26 -11.41
C GLY A 17 -6.83 9.38 -11.82
N PRO A 18 -5.51 9.14 -11.74
CA PRO A 18 -4.49 10.19 -11.86
C PRO A 18 -4.49 10.91 -13.20
N ALA A 19 -4.88 10.19 -14.27
CA ALA A 19 -4.97 10.74 -15.62
C ALA A 19 -6.02 11.84 -15.75
N GLN A 20 -7.16 11.70 -15.06
CA GLN A 20 -8.27 12.66 -15.16
C GLN A 20 -8.30 13.66 -14.00
N ALA A 21 -7.72 13.31 -12.84
CA ALA A 21 -7.64 14.18 -11.68
C ALA A 21 -6.46 15.17 -11.72
N ASN A 22 -5.83 15.36 -12.89
CA ASN A 22 -4.71 16.28 -13.10
C ASN A 22 -3.54 16.05 -12.11
N GLY A 23 -3.28 14.78 -11.79
CA GLY A 23 -2.26 14.37 -10.82
C GLY A 23 -2.62 14.58 -9.34
N GLN A 24 -3.83 15.04 -9.01
CA GLN A 24 -4.27 15.22 -7.62
C GLN A 24 -4.74 13.94 -6.93
N CYS A 25 -4.73 12.79 -7.62
CA CYS A 25 -5.06 11.50 -7.03
C CYS A 25 -4.01 10.45 -7.36
N LEU A 26 -3.90 9.44 -6.50
CA LEU A 26 -2.97 8.33 -6.65
C LEU A 26 -3.63 7.19 -7.41
N SER A 27 -2.86 6.47 -8.22
CA SER A 27 -3.32 5.22 -8.80
C SER A 27 -3.43 4.13 -7.72
N VAL A 28 -4.23 3.09 -7.99
CA VAL A 28 -4.27 1.91 -7.13
C VAL A 28 -2.90 1.23 -7.05
N GLU A 29 -2.14 1.22 -8.16
CA GLU A 29 -0.76 0.69 -8.18
C GLU A 29 0.14 1.43 -7.20
N THR A 30 0.10 2.77 -7.21
CA THR A 30 0.87 3.60 -6.27
C THR A 30 0.43 3.40 -4.82
N MET A 31 -0.86 3.20 -4.56
CA MET A 31 -1.35 2.90 -3.21
C MET A 31 -0.81 1.55 -2.70
N LEU A 32 -0.75 0.54 -3.58
CA LEU A 32 -0.15 -0.76 -3.26
C LEU A 32 1.36 -0.65 -3.06
N ASP A 33 2.06 0.13 -3.87
CA ASP A 33 3.50 0.40 -3.67
C ASP A 33 3.76 1.05 -2.31
N ILE A 34 2.94 2.05 -1.91
CA ILE A 34 3.02 2.67 -0.58
C ILE A 34 2.80 1.65 0.54
N LEU A 35 1.81 0.76 0.38
CA LEU A 35 1.50 -0.28 1.36
C LEU A 35 2.67 -1.24 1.56
N VAL A 36 3.26 -1.70 0.46
CA VAL A 36 4.42 -2.58 0.47
C VAL A 36 5.65 -1.90 1.05
N CYS A 37 5.90 -0.63 0.69
CA CYS A 37 6.98 0.15 1.28
C CYS A 37 6.80 0.33 2.79
N LEU A 38 5.58 0.60 3.25
CA LEU A 38 5.29 0.73 4.69
C LEU A 38 5.52 -0.61 5.42
N TYR A 39 5.08 -1.72 4.83
CA TYR A 39 5.34 -3.05 5.37
C TYR A 39 6.83 -3.31 5.55
N ASP A 40 7.64 -3.05 4.53
CA ASP A 40 9.08 -3.29 4.56
C ASP A 40 9.79 -2.43 5.62
N GLU A 41 9.48 -1.14 5.69
CA GLU A 41 10.02 -0.23 6.70
C GLU A 41 9.60 -0.63 8.13
N CYS A 42 8.34 -1.04 8.32
CA CYS A 42 7.88 -1.52 9.62
C CYS A 42 8.52 -2.84 10.02
N ASN A 43 8.74 -3.76 9.09
CA ASN A 43 9.33 -5.07 9.35
C ASN A 43 10.83 -5.00 9.63
N ASN A 44 11.54 -4.09 8.95
CA ASN A 44 12.99 -3.91 9.07
C ASN A 44 13.40 -2.93 10.18
N SER A 45 12.46 -2.14 10.72
CA SER A 45 12.71 -1.22 11.84
C SER A 45 12.38 -1.86 13.20
N PRO A 46 12.87 -1.28 14.32
CA PRO A 46 12.48 -1.73 15.66
C PRO A 46 10.98 -1.59 15.97
N LEU A 47 10.21 -0.88 15.12
CA LEU A 47 8.76 -0.72 15.25
C LEU A 47 8.01 -2.06 15.18
N ARG A 48 8.58 -3.08 14.53
CA ARG A 48 8.02 -4.44 14.49
C ARG A 48 7.66 -5.01 15.87
N ARG A 49 8.29 -4.53 16.95
CA ARG A 49 8.02 -5.00 18.32
C ARG A 49 6.78 -4.37 18.95
N GLU A 50 6.27 -3.29 18.38
CA GLU A 50 5.04 -2.64 18.82
C GLU A 50 3.84 -3.51 18.44
N LYS A 51 2.93 -3.74 19.42
CA LYS A 51 1.79 -4.65 19.24
C LYS A 51 0.96 -4.32 17.99
N ASN A 52 0.64 -3.04 17.78
CA ASN A 52 -0.18 -2.61 16.64
C ASN A 52 0.53 -2.84 15.30
N ILE A 53 1.85 -2.68 15.27
CA ILE A 53 2.65 -2.88 14.05
C ILE A 53 2.77 -4.37 13.77
N LEU A 54 2.98 -5.20 14.79
CA LEU A 54 3.02 -6.64 14.64
C LEU A 54 1.67 -7.20 14.13
N GLU A 55 0.55 -6.73 14.67
CA GLU A 55 -0.80 -7.08 14.18
C GLU A 55 -1.01 -6.63 12.72
N PHE A 56 -0.50 -5.46 12.33
CA PHE A 56 -0.52 -4.99 10.94
C PHE A 56 0.33 -5.88 10.01
N LEU A 57 1.56 -6.21 10.41
CA LEU A 57 2.45 -7.07 9.62
C LEU A 57 1.87 -8.49 9.44
N ASP A 58 1.24 -9.04 10.48
CA ASP A 58 0.57 -10.35 10.39
C ASP A 58 -0.66 -10.30 9.48
N TRP A 59 -1.40 -9.19 9.48
CA TRP A 59 -2.55 -8.98 8.59
C TRP A 59 -2.14 -8.88 7.12
N GLU A 60 -1.10 -8.11 6.81
CA GLU A 60 -0.54 -7.99 5.45
C GLU A 60 0.02 -9.33 4.95
N ALA A 61 0.70 -10.09 5.82
CA ALA A 61 1.19 -11.42 5.48
C ALA A 61 0.04 -12.37 5.08
N GLN A 62 -1.13 -12.26 5.71
CA GLN A 62 -2.32 -13.04 5.35
C GLN A 62 -2.92 -12.59 4.01
N LEU A 63 -2.91 -11.29 3.72
CA LEU A 63 -3.33 -10.73 2.42
C LEU A 63 -2.45 -11.27 1.28
N ALA A 64 -1.13 -11.26 1.47
CA ALA A 64 -0.18 -11.82 0.51
C ALA A 64 -0.32 -13.34 0.36
N ALA A 65 -0.52 -14.07 1.46
CA ALA A 65 -0.74 -15.52 1.43
C ALA A 65 -2.07 -15.88 0.72
N GLY A 66 -3.13 -15.08 0.92
CA GLY A 66 -4.39 -15.21 0.19
C GLY A 66 -4.21 -14.99 -1.32
N ALA A 67 -3.33 -14.08 -1.73
CA ALA A 67 -2.98 -13.89 -3.14
C ALA A 67 -2.16 -15.06 -3.73
N CYS A 68 -1.40 -15.80 -2.91
CA CYS A 68 -0.66 -17.00 -3.32
C CYS A 68 -1.61 -18.14 -3.75
N LEU A 69 -2.84 -18.20 -3.22
CA LEU A 69 -3.89 -19.11 -3.71
C LEU A 69 -4.36 -18.79 -5.14
N VAL A 70 -4.04 -17.59 -5.65
CA VAL A 70 -4.37 -17.14 -7.02
C VAL A 70 -3.17 -17.33 -7.97
N GLY A 71 -2.11 -18.05 -7.56
CA GLY A 71 -1.03 -18.48 -8.45
C GLY A 71 -0.03 -17.38 -8.83
N ARG A 72 0.09 -16.31 -8.03
CA ARG A 72 1.23 -15.38 -8.15
C ARG A 72 2.38 -15.84 -7.23
N PRO A 73 3.64 -15.80 -7.70
CA PRO A 73 4.78 -16.15 -6.87
C PRO A 73 4.84 -15.19 -5.68
N ALA A 74 5.13 -15.76 -4.49
CA ALA A 74 5.29 -15.03 -3.25
C ALA A 74 6.21 -13.83 -3.47
N PHE A 75 5.78 -12.65 -3.01
CA PHE A 75 6.59 -11.44 -3.02
C PHE A 75 7.81 -11.66 -2.13
N GLU A 76 8.94 -12.03 -2.74
CA GLU A 76 10.20 -12.28 -2.05
C GLU A 76 10.83 -10.91 -1.71
N SER A 77 10.57 -10.42 -0.50
CA SER A 77 11.02 -9.12 0.02
C SER A 77 12.54 -9.00 0.26
N THR A 78 13.41 -9.76 -0.42
CA THR A 78 14.87 -9.70 -0.17
C THR A 78 15.66 -8.93 -1.22
N GLU A 79 15.11 -8.62 -2.41
CA GLU A 79 15.92 -7.99 -3.48
C GLU A 79 15.58 -6.54 -3.85
N ARG A 80 14.48 -5.96 -3.34
CA ARG A 80 14.09 -4.58 -3.73
C ARG A 80 14.70 -3.45 -2.90
N GLY A 81 15.35 -3.75 -1.78
CA GLY A 81 16.08 -2.76 -0.97
C GLY A 81 17.28 -2.10 -1.68
N ALA A 82 17.75 -2.64 -2.82
CA ALA A 82 18.89 -2.10 -3.55
C ALA A 82 18.54 -1.18 -4.73
N ALA A 83 17.27 -1.12 -5.16
CA ALA A 83 16.90 -0.43 -6.41
C ALA A 83 16.39 1.01 -6.21
N VAL A 84 15.95 1.39 -5.01
CA VAL A 84 15.37 2.73 -4.74
C VAL A 84 16.43 3.77 -4.33
N LEU A 85 17.67 3.37 -4.02
CA LEU A 85 18.79 4.26 -3.67
C LEU A 85 19.74 4.59 -4.84
N ARG A 86 19.31 4.43 -6.09
CA ARG A 86 20.06 4.88 -7.28
C ARG A 86 19.26 5.85 -8.17
N GLN A 87 18.70 6.89 -7.58
CA GLN A 87 18.51 8.18 -8.26
C GLN A 87 18.94 9.31 -7.31
#